data_AF-A0A9N8DET6-F1
#
_entry.id   AF-A0A9N8DET6-F1
#
_cell.length_a   1.000
_cell.length_b   1.000
_cell.length_c   1.000
_cell.angle_alpha   90.00
_cell.angle_beta   90.00
_cell.angle_gamma   90.00
#
_symmetry.space_group_name_H-M   'P 1'
#
loop_
_entity.id
_entity.type
_entity.pdbx_description
1 polymer ?
#
loop_
_entity_poly.entity_id
_entity_poly.type
_entity_poly.pdbx_seq_one_letter_code
_entity_poly.pdbx_strand_id
1 'polypeptide(L)'
;MAQKCRQKSGSVSKFQLLVALVVGLTTFECMSWQFRQPRVEQMARSMTGMVLKTDNPQDQKTKTTSKGIPTVPVHISRERKEGALEFVHIPKTSGTAIEVAAARQNITWGLCHFRNLPAFLVPSYQKVDYPGCNRLAKGQRARRWPFCPGQCWHQPPAKFYQHDNNNGPNPSQQNPYSNKNLFAIVRNPYARMISEFYCPWSGYTSADEGEHNQESLNIFLQQKLLQYQKDPVDLHLLPQSHFIFGSLTKEGPIVQVVDHVLFFENLTSHVHELFQAYDLDIALEHVNAGTDKTQQNQQQRQRSRRMGVGDLSNETIELINEIHREDFETLGYQGINPHNMPQGWQESYRLESIYMT
;
A
#
# COMPACT_ATOMS: atom_id res chain seq x y z
N MET A 1 -4.68 67.04 -47.37
CA MET A 1 -4.69 67.88 -46.15
C MET A 1 -4.35 66.94 -44.99
N ALA A 2 -3.07 66.82 -44.63
CA ALA A 2 -2.41 67.50 -43.50
C ALA A 2 -2.66 66.72 -42.18
N GLN A 3 -1.71 66.41 -41.30
CA GLN A 3 -0.29 66.67 -41.19
C GLN A 3 0.25 65.78 -40.05
N LYS A 4 1.54 65.44 -40.10
CA LYS A 4 2.31 64.78 -39.04
C LYS A 4 2.23 65.56 -37.72
N CYS A 5 2.21 64.84 -36.59
CA CYS A 5 2.92 65.26 -35.39
C CYS A 5 3.53 64.03 -34.68
N ARG A 6 4.88 64.04 -34.61
CA ARG A 6 5.70 63.12 -33.81
C ARG A 6 5.83 63.70 -32.41
N GLN A 7 5.72 62.87 -31.38
CA GLN A 7 6.46 63.07 -30.13
C GLN A 7 7.10 61.74 -29.72
N LYS A 8 8.40 61.83 -29.41
CA LYS A 8 9.25 60.77 -28.84
C LYS A 8 9.37 61.01 -27.34
N SER A 9 9.22 59.95 -26.56
CA SER A 9 9.89 59.66 -25.28
C SER A 9 9.27 58.35 -24.78
N GLY A 10 9.91 57.40 -24.12
CA GLY A 10 11.26 57.20 -23.63
C GLY A 10 11.14 55.89 -22.85
N SER A 11 12.04 54.95 -23.09
CA SER A 11 12.04 53.64 -22.42
C SER A 11 12.31 53.80 -20.93
N VAL A 12 11.41 53.30 -20.08
CA VAL A 12 11.74 53.03 -18.67
C VAL A 12 11.35 51.59 -18.34
N SER A 13 12.35 50.88 -17.84
CA SER A 13 12.40 49.48 -17.43
C SER A 13 11.34 49.13 -16.38
N LYS A 14 10.65 48.00 -16.56
CA LYS A 14 9.70 47.39 -15.61
C LYS A 14 10.37 46.74 -14.39
N PHE A 15 11.54 47.21 -13.96
CA PHE A 15 12.31 46.59 -12.87
C PHE A 15 12.34 47.37 -11.55
N GLN A 16 11.38 48.29 -11.32
CA GLN A 16 11.28 49.05 -10.06
C GLN A 16 9.84 49.23 -9.56
N LEU A 17 8.98 48.21 -9.71
CA LEU A 17 7.64 48.22 -9.11
C LEU A 17 7.32 46.96 -8.28
N LEU A 18 8.32 46.37 -7.63
CA LEU A 18 8.10 45.17 -6.80
C LEU A 18 9.00 45.05 -5.56
N VAL A 19 9.35 46.18 -4.92
CA VAL A 19 10.14 46.18 -3.66
C VAL A 19 9.45 46.94 -2.51
N ALA A 20 8.19 47.40 -2.69
CA ALA A 20 7.47 48.14 -1.64
C ALA A 20 6.16 47.46 -1.20
N LEU A 21 6.17 46.12 -1.01
CA LEU A 21 5.02 45.36 -0.51
C LEU A 21 5.44 44.14 0.34
N VAL A 22 6.53 44.24 1.11
CA VAL A 22 7.04 43.14 1.99
C VAL A 22 7.25 43.56 3.45
N VAL A 23 6.87 44.76 3.88
CA VAL A 23 6.96 45.12 5.31
C VAL A 23 5.65 45.72 5.80
N GLY A 24 4.93 44.94 6.60
CA GLY A 24 3.84 45.41 7.43
C GLY A 24 2.52 44.72 7.17
N LEU A 25 2.30 43.59 7.84
CA LEU A 25 1.10 43.30 8.62
C LEU A 25 1.29 41.93 9.31
N THR A 26 1.90 42.01 10.48
CA THR A 26 1.89 40.98 11.53
C THR A 26 0.48 40.83 12.10
N THR A 27 0.24 39.62 12.63
CA THR A 27 -0.94 39.12 13.36
C THR A 27 -2.11 38.63 12.50
N PHE A 28 -1.92 37.46 11.88
CA PHE A 28 -3.00 36.52 11.61
C PHE A 28 -2.91 35.36 12.60
N GLU A 29 -3.97 35.20 13.38
CA GLU A 29 -4.18 34.11 14.32
C GLU A 29 -4.08 32.77 13.59
N CYS A 30 -3.16 31.94 14.08
CA CYS A 30 -3.07 30.55 13.70
C CYS A 30 -4.28 29.82 14.30
N MET A 31 -5.40 29.77 13.57
CA MET A 31 -6.47 28.81 13.83
C MET A 31 -5.92 27.42 13.55
N SER A 32 -5.27 26.85 14.57
CA SER A 32 -4.94 25.45 14.65
C SER A 32 -6.23 24.62 14.46
N TRP A 33 -6.38 24.02 13.28
CA TRP A 33 -7.30 22.91 13.09
C TRP A 33 -6.70 21.71 13.81
N GLN A 34 -6.97 21.62 15.11
CA GLN A 34 -6.75 20.42 15.90
C GLN A 34 -7.72 19.33 15.44
N PHE A 35 -7.31 18.52 14.47
CA PHE A 35 -7.78 17.13 14.41
C PHE A 35 -7.13 16.37 15.57
N ARG A 36 -7.67 16.57 16.78
CA ARG A 36 -7.45 15.63 17.89
C ARG A 36 -8.21 14.36 17.56
N GLN A 37 -7.49 13.31 17.18
CA GLN A 37 -8.03 11.94 17.16
C GLN A 37 -8.21 11.46 18.62
N PRO A 38 -9.42 11.20 19.14
CA PRO A 38 -9.62 10.83 20.55
C PRO A 38 -9.31 9.36 20.88
N ARG A 39 -8.76 8.56 19.96
CA ARG A 39 -8.85 7.08 20.07
C ARG A 39 -7.73 6.36 20.82
N VAL A 40 -6.68 7.04 21.28
CA VAL A 40 -5.68 6.40 22.16
C VAL A 40 -6.05 6.56 23.64
N GLU A 41 -6.80 7.60 24.03
CA GLU A 41 -7.20 7.82 25.44
C GLU A 41 -8.57 7.19 25.82
N GLN A 42 -9.43 6.87 24.85
CA GLN A 42 -10.79 6.40 25.15
C GLN A 42 -10.91 4.91 25.51
N MET A 43 -9.81 4.14 25.44
CA MET A 43 -9.74 2.80 26.05
C MET A 43 -9.32 2.83 27.54
N ALA A 44 -8.84 3.97 28.05
CA ALA A 44 -8.38 4.10 29.43
C ALA A 44 -9.45 4.62 30.42
N ARG A 45 -10.65 5.00 29.95
CA ARG A 45 -11.70 5.64 30.78
C ARG A 45 -12.94 4.79 31.06
N SER A 46 -12.93 3.50 30.73
CA SER A 46 -14.05 2.57 31.05
C SER A 46 -13.85 1.77 32.35
N MET A 47 -12.89 2.14 33.20
CA MET A 47 -12.67 1.49 34.48
C MET A 47 -12.36 2.52 35.55
N THR A 48 -13.39 3.20 36.04
CA THR A 48 -13.29 3.91 37.33
C THR A 48 -14.63 3.81 38.03
N GLY A 49 -14.79 2.70 38.76
CA GLY A 49 -15.89 2.46 39.67
C GLY A 49 -15.38 1.60 40.82
N MET A 50 -15.33 2.22 42.01
CA MET A 50 -15.15 1.65 43.37
C MET A 50 -13.75 1.63 44.00
N VAL A 51 -13.51 2.70 44.78
CA VAL A 51 -13.14 2.75 46.21
C VAL A 51 -11.86 2.03 46.71
N LEU A 52 -10.88 2.90 47.03
CA LEU A 52 -9.96 2.97 48.18
C LEU A 52 -9.40 1.69 48.81
N LYS A 53 -8.07 1.56 48.75
CA LYS A 53 -7.19 1.52 49.93
C LYS A 53 -5.81 2.08 49.56
N THR A 54 -5.32 2.97 50.40
CA THR A 54 -3.97 3.54 50.40
C THR A 54 -2.95 2.46 50.77
N ASP A 55 -1.76 2.47 50.17
CA ASP A 55 -0.47 2.50 50.87
C ASP A 55 0.74 2.49 49.89
N ASN A 56 1.66 3.41 50.18
CA ASN A 56 3.12 3.48 49.93
C ASN A 56 3.72 3.53 48.50
N PRO A 57 4.62 4.51 48.19
CA PRO A 57 5.24 4.66 46.87
C PRO A 57 6.75 4.32 46.89
N GLN A 58 7.16 3.18 46.35
CA GLN A 58 8.50 3.01 45.77
C GLN A 58 8.46 1.98 44.62
N ASP A 59 9.13 2.34 43.52
CA ASP A 59 9.43 1.54 42.33
C ASP A 59 8.27 1.00 41.47
N GLN A 60 7.85 1.83 40.51
CA GLN A 60 7.23 1.33 39.27
C GLN A 60 7.97 1.89 38.06
N LYS A 61 8.93 1.10 37.55
CA LYS A 61 9.27 1.11 36.12
C LYS A 61 7.99 0.74 35.36
N THR A 62 7.41 1.71 34.67
CA THR A 62 6.28 1.53 33.79
C THR A 62 6.69 0.62 32.61
N LYS A 63 6.43 -0.69 32.76
CA LYS A 63 6.27 -1.59 31.60
C LYS A 63 4.98 -1.17 30.90
N THR A 64 5.11 -0.36 29.86
CA THR A 64 4.07 -0.19 28.83
C THR A 64 3.89 -1.54 28.15
N THR A 65 2.97 -2.36 28.66
CA THR A 65 2.45 -3.52 27.94
C THR A 65 1.57 -2.99 26.83
N SER A 66 2.14 -2.77 25.63
CA SER A 66 1.33 -2.79 24.42
C SER A 66 0.53 -4.08 24.47
N LYS A 67 -0.81 -4.00 24.44
CA LYS A 67 -1.67 -5.17 24.32
C LYS A 67 -1.28 -5.88 23.02
N GLY A 68 -0.36 -6.84 23.13
CA GLY A 68 0.12 -7.60 21.99
C GLY A 68 -1.08 -8.24 21.32
N ILE A 69 -1.18 -8.05 20.00
CA ILE A 69 -2.07 -8.86 19.19
C ILE A 69 -1.71 -10.31 19.50
N PRO A 70 -2.68 -11.19 19.82
CA PRO A 70 -2.38 -12.61 20.01
C PRO A 70 -1.58 -13.10 18.80
N THR A 71 -0.40 -13.65 19.04
CA THR A 71 0.43 -14.28 18.01
C THR A 71 -0.25 -15.57 17.59
N VAL A 72 -1.33 -15.46 16.82
CA VAL A 72 -1.96 -16.60 16.16
C VAL A 72 -1.11 -16.85 14.93
N PRO A 73 -0.39 -17.99 14.84
CA PRO A 73 0.35 -18.32 13.63
C PRO A 73 -0.62 -18.30 12.44
N VAL A 74 -0.21 -17.69 11.32
CA VAL A 74 -1.01 -17.72 10.09
C VAL A 74 -1.36 -19.16 9.75
N HIS A 75 -2.66 -19.44 9.62
CA HIS A 75 -3.09 -20.71 9.07
C HIS A 75 -3.01 -20.64 7.55
N ILE A 76 -2.06 -21.38 6.98
CA ILE A 76 -1.95 -21.56 5.53
C ILE A 76 -2.87 -22.72 5.15
N SER A 77 -4.11 -22.41 4.76
CA SER A 77 -4.98 -23.42 4.15
C SER A 77 -4.70 -23.48 2.66
N ARG A 78 -4.51 -24.69 2.11
CA ARG A 78 -4.50 -24.95 0.67
C ARG A 78 -5.72 -25.77 0.21
N GLU A 79 -6.61 -26.06 1.15
CA GLU A 79 -7.79 -26.88 0.90
C GLU A 79 -8.92 -26.03 0.35
N ARG A 80 -9.68 -26.58 -0.59
CA ARG A 80 -10.87 -25.92 -1.10
C ARG A 80 -11.88 -25.70 0.03
N LYS A 81 -12.36 -24.47 0.18
CA LYS A 81 -13.55 -24.16 0.97
C LYS A 81 -14.76 -24.00 0.04
N GLU A 82 -15.96 -24.23 0.58
CA GLU A 82 -17.19 -23.96 -0.16
C GLU A 82 -17.33 -22.46 -0.46
N GLY A 83 -17.73 -22.11 -1.68
CA GLY A 83 -17.87 -20.72 -2.13
C GLY A 83 -16.86 -20.31 -3.19
N ALA A 84 -17.06 -19.11 -3.75
CA ALA A 84 -16.21 -18.57 -4.80
C ALA A 84 -14.95 -17.92 -4.20
N LEU A 85 -13.82 -18.06 -4.89
CA LEU A 85 -12.55 -17.46 -4.52
C LEU A 85 -12.51 -15.96 -4.90
N GLU A 86 -11.98 -15.12 -4.04
CA GLU A 86 -11.80 -13.68 -4.25
C GLU A 86 -10.40 -13.23 -3.80
N PHE A 87 -9.75 -12.42 -4.63
CA PHE A 87 -8.39 -11.96 -4.36
C PHE A 87 -8.36 -10.62 -3.61
N VAL A 88 -7.58 -10.57 -2.53
CA VAL A 88 -7.27 -9.35 -1.78
C VAL A 88 -5.94 -8.78 -2.28
N HIS A 89 -5.99 -7.62 -2.94
CA HIS A 89 -4.81 -6.99 -3.54
C HIS A 89 -3.99 -6.24 -2.47
N ILE A 90 -2.95 -6.90 -1.96
CA ILE A 90 -1.91 -6.25 -1.16
C ILE A 90 -0.90 -5.55 -2.09
N PRO A 91 -0.61 -4.26 -1.91
CA PRO A 91 0.34 -3.58 -2.78
C PRO A 91 1.71 -4.25 -2.81
N LYS A 92 2.26 -4.34 -4.03
CA LYS A 92 3.63 -4.82 -4.32
C LYS A 92 3.86 -6.32 -4.05
N THR A 93 2.79 -7.12 -4.06
CA THR A 93 2.82 -8.59 -3.93
C THR A 93 2.32 -9.32 -5.18
N SER A 94 2.57 -8.76 -6.38
CA SER A 94 2.12 -9.29 -7.69
C SER A 94 0.61 -9.23 -7.96
N GLY A 95 -0.14 -8.38 -7.24
CA GLY A 95 -1.59 -8.27 -7.44
C GLY A 95 -2.01 -7.98 -8.88
N THR A 96 -1.31 -7.08 -9.59
CA THR A 96 -1.58 -6.81 -11.00
C THR A 96 -1.47 -8.06 -11.90
N ALA A 97 -0.49 -8.92 -11.66
CA ALA A 97 -0.30 -10.14 -12.46
C ALA A 97 -1.46 -11.14 -12.25
N ILE A 98 -1.89 -11.31 -10.99
CA ILE A 98 -3.03 -12.15 -10.63
C ILE A 98 -4.32 -11.63 -11.27
N GLU A 99 -4.58 -10.33 -11.16
CA GLU A 99 -5.77 -9.70 -11.74
C GLU A 99 -5.82 -9.82 -13.26
N VAL A 100 -4.69 -9.64 -13.95
CA VAL A 100 -4.60 -9.82 -15.40
C VAL A 100 -4.87 -11.28 -15.79
N ALA A 101 -4.26 -12.23 -15.09
CA ALA A 101 -4.44 -13.66 -15.36
C ALA A 101 -5.90 -14.09 -15.17
N ALA A 102 -6.52 -13.67 -14.06
CA ALA A 102 -7.93 -13.93 -13.77
C ALA A 102 -8.86 -13.26 -14.80
N ALA A 103 -8.60 -12.00 -15.18
CA ALA A 103 -9.43 -11.28 -16.14
C ALA A 103 -9.45 -11.95 -17.52
N ARG A 104 -8.37 -12.62 -17.93
CA ARG A 104 -8.34 -13.39 -19.19
C ARG A 104 -9.30 -14.58 -19.18
N GLN A 105 -9.57 -15.14 -18.00
CA GLN A 105 -10.57 -16.17 -17.77
C GLN A 105 -11.95 -15.61 -17.40
N ASN A 106 -12.19 -14.31 -17.68
CA ASN A 106 -13.42 -13.59 -17.32
C ASN A 106 -13.74 -13.57 -15.83
N ILE A 107 -12.71 -13.67 -14.96
CA ILE A 107 -12.85 -13.53 -13.52
C ILE A 107 -12.41 -12.11 -13.12
N THR A 108 -13.26 -11.41 -12.38
CA THR A 108 -12.95 -10.06 -11.88
C THR A 108 -12.54 -10.12 -10.43
N TRP A 109 -11.30 -9.71 -10.18
CA TRP A 109 -10.72 -9.59 -8.86
C TRP A 109 -10.06 -8.23 -8.68
N GLY A 110 -9.83 -7.84 -7.42
CA GLY A 110 -9.11 -6.63 -7.05
C GLY A 110 -9.53 -5.41 -7.87
N LEU A 111 -8.60 -4.69 -8.50
CA LEU A 111 -8.86 -3.48 -9.29
C LEU A 111 -10.04 -3.67 -10.27
N CYS A 112 -10.14 -4.82 -10.94
CA CYS A 112 -11.20 -5.09 -11.91
C CYS A 112 -12.58 -5.27 -11.28
N HIS A 113 -12.65 -5.78 -10.05
CA HIS A 113 -13.89 -5.86 -9.27
C HIS A 113 -14.37 -4.43 -8.92
N PHE A 114 -13.45 -3.52 -8.56
CA PHE A 114 -13.81 -2.15 -8.18
C PHE A 114 -13.92 -1.16 -9.37
N ARG A 115 -13.59 -1.58 -10.61
CA ARG A 115 -13.34 -0.70 -11.76
C ARG A 115 -14.55 -0.11 -12.48
N ASN A 116 -15.74 -0.12 -11.90
CA ASN A 116 -16.80 0.79 -12.37
C ASN A 116 -16.53 2.26 -11.97
N LEU A 117 -15.26 2.64 -11.75
CA LEU A 117 -14.86 4.03 -11.60
C LEU A 117 -14.90 4.70 -12.99
N PRO A 118 -15.41 5.94 -13.10
CA PRO A 118 -15.48 6.62 -14.39
C PRO A 118 -14.08 6.72 -15.00
N ALA A 119 -13.96 6.40 -16.29
CA ALA A 119 -12.71 6.20 -17.02
C ALA A 119 -11.68 7.35 -16.87
N PHE A 120 -12.12 8.57 -16.50
CA PHE A 120 -11.28 9.74 -16.29
C PHE A 120 -10.44 9.70 -15.00
N LEU A 121 -10.79 8.88 -14.01
CA LEU A 121 -10.03 8.79 -12.75
C LEU A 121 -8.82 7.86 -12.82
N VAL A 122 -8.63 7.14 -13.93
CA VAL A 122 -7.48 6.24 -14.11
C VAL A 122 -6.80 6.43 -15.48
N PRO A 123 -6.30 7.64 -15.82
CA PRO A 123 -5.78 7.95 -17.17
C PRO A 123 -4.61 7.06 -17.60
N SER A 124 -3.82 6.56 -16.65
CA SER A 124 -2.62 5.75 -16.92
C SER A 124 -2.90 4.26 -17.13
N TYR A 125 -4.06 3.73 -16.70
CA TYR A 125 -4.42 2.32 -16.86
C TYR A 125 -5.22 2.02 -18.13
N GLN A 126 -5.60 3.05 -18.90
CA GLN A 126 -6.35 2.89 -20.16
C GLN A 126 -5.52 2.23 -21.28
N LYS A 127 -4.19 2.25 -21.18
CA LYS A 127 -3.30 1.67 -22.20
C LYS A 127 -3.04 0.18 -22.04
N VAL A 128 -3.26 -0.38 -20.85
CA VAL A 128 -3.19 -1.83 -20.68
C VAL A 128 -4.58 -2.33 -21.06
N ASP A 129 -4.70 -2.93 -22.24
CA ASP A 129 -5.94 -3.55 -22.66
C ASP A 129 -6.17 -4.74 -21.73
N TYR A 130 -6.96 -4.54 -20.67
CA TYR A 130 -7.43 -5.60 -19.77
C TYR A 130 -8.63 -6.25 -20.47
N PRO A 131 -8.44 -7.32 -21.27
CA PRO A 131 -9.43 -7.71 -22.27
C PRO A 131 -10.73 -8.23 -21.61
N GLY A 132 -10.65 -8.65 -20.34
CA GLY A 132 -11.78 -9.08 -19.52
C GLY A 132 -12.43 -7.97 -18.70
N CYS A 133 -11.68 -7.03 -18.14
CA CYS A 133 -12.24 -6.04 -17.20
C CYS A 133 -13.19 -5.06 -17.88
N ASN A 134 -12.92 -4.70 -19.15
CA ASN A 134 -13.80 -3.83 -19.94
C ASN A 134 -15.07 -4.55 -20.46
N ARG A 135 -15.02 -5.87 -20.63
CA ARG A 135 -16.18 -6.67 -21.11
C ARG A 135 -17.25 -6.81 -20.04
N LEU A 136 -16.84 -6.97 -18.78
CA LEU A 136 -17.75 -7.19 -17.65
C LEU A 136 -18.37 -5.89 -17.10
N ALA A 137 -17.72 -4.74 -17.33
CA ALA A 137 -18.20 -3.43 -16.88
C ALA A 137 -19.46 -2.91 -17.62
N LYS A 138 -19.82 -3.47 -18.78
CA LYS A 138 -20.90 -2.94 -19.65
C LYS A 138 -22.34 -3.08 -19.12
N GLY A 139 -22.55 -3.63 -17.92
CA GLY A 139 -23.89 -3.81 -17.33
C GLY A 139 -24.06 -3.38 -15.88
N GLN A 140 -22.99 -3.02 -15.18
CA GLN A 140 -23.04 -2.71 -13.75
C GLN A 140 -22.84 -1.21 -13.52
N ARG A 141 -23.86 -0.51 -13.00
CA ARG A 141 -23.70 0.89 -12.60
C ARG A 141 -22.64 1.00 -11.50
N ALA A 142 -21.77 1.99 -11.64
CA ALA A 142 -20.76 2.37 -10.66
C ALA A 142 -21.32 2.45 -9.24
N ARG A 143 -20.97 1.47 -8.40
CA ARG A 143 -21.11 1.61 -6.95
C ARG A 143 -19.99 2.51 -6.49
N ARG A 144 -20.29 3.78 -6.28
CA ARG A 144 -19.35 4.72 -5.66
C ARG A 144 -19.30 4.35 -4.19
N TRP A 145 -18.16 3.83 -3.74
CA TRP A 145 -17.92 3.50 -2.34
C TRP A 145 -17.48 4.78 -1.61
N PRO A 146 -18.36 5.43 -0.82
CA PRO A 146 -18.08 6.77 -0.28
C PRO A 146 -16.89 6.79 0.69
N PHE A 147 -16.56 5.66 1.33
CA PHE A 147 -15.44 5.56 2.25
C PHE A 147 -14.10 5.23 1.56
N CYS A 148 -14.09 5.08 0.24
CA CYS A 148 -12.91 4.69 -0.50
C CYS A 148 -12.72 5.55 -1.77
N PRO A 149 -12.06 6.72 -1.64
CA PRO A 149 -12.01 7.71 -2.71
C PRO A 149 -10.98 7.44 -3.83
N GLY A 150 -10.36 6.25 -3.94
CA GLY A 150 -9.44 6.02 -5.07
C GLY A 150 -8.65 4.72 -5.16
N GLN A 151 -8.60 3.87 -4.12
CA GLN A 151 -7.81 2.62 -4.15
C GLN A 151 -8.48 1.49 -3.38
N CYS A 152 -9.73 1.16 -3.71
CA CYS A 152 -10.53 0.22 -2.91
C CYS A 152 -10.02 -1.20 -2.95
N TRP A 153 -9.33 -1.56 -4.02
CA TRP A 153 -8.65 -2.84 -4.13
C TRP A 153 -7.48 -2.97 -3.13
N HIS A 154 -6.88 -1.87 -2.67
CA HIS A 154 -5.82 -1.86 -1.65
C HIS A 154 -6.35 -1.71 -0.21
N GLN A 155 -7.67 -1.76 0.02
CA GLN A 155 -8.22 -1.64 1.37
C GLN A 155 -8.25 -3.01 2.06
N PRO A 156 -7.82 -3.11 3.34
CA PRO A 156 -7.97 -4.33 4.11
C PRO A 156 -9.42 -4.84 4.18
N PRO A 157 -9.67 -6.16 4.00
CA PRO A 157 -11.01 -6.73 4.03
C PRO A 157 -11.81 -6.36 5.28
N ALA A 158 -11.17 -6.36 6.46
CA ALA A 158 -11.79 -6.00 7.74
C ALA A 158 -12.50 -4.64 7.72
N LYS A 159 -12.00 -3.66 6.93
CA LYS A 159 -12.65 -2.34 6.80
C LYS A 159 -14.02 -2.41 6.13
N PHE A 160 -14.21 -3.34 5.20
CA PHE A 160 -15.50 -3.55 4.54
C PHE A 160 -16.51 -4.21 5.50
N TYR A 161 -16.09 -5.21 6.29
CA TYR A 161 -16.96 -5.83 7.30
C TYR A 161 -17.42 -4.84 8.37
N GLN A 162 -16.51 -3.98 8.85
CA GLN A 162 -16.85 -2.93 9.82
C GLN A 162 -17.86 -1.93 9.26
N HIS A 163 -17.81 -1.65 7.96
CA HIS A 163 -18.75 -0.71 7.32
C HIS A 163 -20.15 -1.32 7.18
N ASP A 164 -20.27 -2.57 6.75
CA ASP A 164 -21.54 -3.28 6.58
C ASP A 164 -22.35 -3.32 7.88
N ASN A 165 -21.68 -3.55 9.00
CA ASN A 165 -22.32 -3.64 10.31
C ASN A 165 -22.90 -2.31 10.82
N ASN A 166 -22.45 -1.17 10.29
CA ASN A 166 -22.79 0.15 10.84
C ASN A 166 -23.84 0.93 10.04
N ASN A 167 -24.02 0.65 8.74
CA ASN A 167 -24.80 1.53 7.85
C ASN A 167 -26.13 0.93 7.36
N GLY A 168 -26.55 -0.22 7.91
CA GLY A 168 -27.77 -0.90 7.48
C GLY A 168 -27.66 -1.48 6.06
N PRO A 169 -28.68 -2.22 5.59
CA PRO A 169 -28.64 -2.90 4.31
C PRO A 169 -28.87 -1.91 3.16
N ASN A 170 -27.88 -1.06 2.87
CA ASN A 170 -27.85 -0.41 1.56
C ASN A 170 -27.29 -1.42 0.54
N PRO A 171 -28.10 -1.93 -0.40
CA PRO A 171 -27.65 -2.94 -1.36
C PRO A 171 -26.48 -2.47 -2.21
N SER A 172 -26.28 -1.14 -2.36
CA SER A 172 -25.16 -0.57 -3.10
C SER A 172 -23.84 -0.51 -2.31
N GLN A 173 -23.83 -0.95 -1.05
CA GLN A 173 -22.66 -0.92 -0.16
C GLN A 173 -22.33 -2.28 0.46
N GLN A 174 -22.87 -3.38 -0.10
CA GLN A 174 -22.57 -4.74 0.35
C GLN A 174 -21.09 -5.08 0.20
N ASN A 175 -20.45 -5.50 1.29
CA ASN A 175 -19.06 -5.92 1.33
C ASN A 175 -18.71 -6.83 0.13
N PRO A 176 -17.72 -6.45 -0.71
CA PRO A 176 -17.33 -7.22 -1.89
C PRO A 176 -16.83 -8.63 -1.56
N TYR A 177 -16.44 -8.86 -0.31
CA TYR A 177 -15.91 -10.12 0.21
C TYR A 177 -16.97 -11.00 0.89
N SER A 178 -18.24 -10.58 0.90
CA SER A 178 -19.31 -11.35 1.53
C SER A 178 -19.54 -12.69 0.81
N ASN A 179 -19.56 -13.79 1.57
CA ASN A 179 -19.72 -15.17 1.07
C ASN A 179 -18.67 -15.60 0.04
N LYS A 180 -17.43 -15.11 0.19
CA LYS A 180 -16.27 -15.49 -0.62
C LYS A 180 -15.19 -16.12 0.25
N ASN A 181 -14.41 -17.01 -0.35
CA ASN A 181 -13.15 -17.45 0.22
C ASN A 181 -12.07 -16.49 -0.24
N LEU A 182 -11.38 -15.87 0.70
CA LEU A 182 -10.40 -14.85 0.40
C LEU A 182 -9.01 -15.46 0.28
N PHE A 183 -8.26 -15.01 -0.73
CA PHE A 183 -6.83 -15.27 -0.77
C PHE A 183 -6.04 -13.99 -0.97
N ALA A 184 -4.84 -13.97 -0.40
CA ALA A 184 -3.90 -12.86 -0.55
C ALA A 184 -2.49 -13.40 -0.77
N ILE A 185 -1.66 -12.60 -1.41
CA ILE A 185 -0.23 -12.87 -1.53
C ILE A 185 0.50 -11.91 -0.60
N VAL A 186 1.33 -12.47 0.26
CA VAL A 186 2.26 -11.73 1.12
C VAL A 186 3.68 -11.89 0.61
N ARG A 187 4.54 -10.95 0.93
CA ARG A 187 5.93 -10.89 0.47
C ARG A 187 6.86 -10.46 1.59
N ASN A 188 8.11 -10.91 1.57
CA ASN A 188 9.10 -10.44 2.53
C ASN A 188 9.11 -8.88 2.59
N PRO A 189 8.98 -8.27 3.79
CA PRO A 189 8.83 -6.82 3.91
C PRO A 189 9.95 -6.01 3.24
N TYR A 190 11.22 -6.45 3.31
CA TYR A 190 12.33 -5.76 2.65
C TYR A 190 12.19 -5.79 1.12
N ALA A 191 11.89 -6.97 0.56
CA ALA A 191 11.70 -7.14 -0.87
C ALA A 191 10.48 -6.35 -1.37
N ARG A 192 9.43 -6.23 -0.55
CA ARG A 192 8.24 -5.42 -0.83
C ARG A 192 8.59 -3.92 -0.88
N MET A 193 9.39 -3.41 0.06
CA MET A 193 9.81 -2.00 0.06
C MET A 193 10.70 -1.66 -1.13
N ILE A 194 11.65 -2.53 -1.49
CA ILE A 194 12.45 -2.34 -2.71
C ILE A 194 11.54 -2.34 -3.96
N SER A 195 10.50 -3.18 -3.98
CA SER A 195 9.52 -3.17 -5.08
C SER A 195 8.79 -1.83 -5.19
N GLU A 196 8.47 -1.19 -4.06
CA GLU A 196 7.86 0.15 -4.01
C GLU A 196 8.78 1.23 -4.60
N PHE A 197 10.10 1.16 -4.35
CA PHE A 197 11.07 2.05 -5.01
C PHE A 197 10.98 1.98 -6.54
N TYR A 198 10.78 0.79 -7.11
CA TYR A 198 10.62 0.60 -8.56
C TYR A 198 9.19 0.79 -9.08
N CYS A 199 8.24 1.20 -8.24
CA CYS A 199 6.85 1.36 -8.61
C CYS A 199 6.68 2.42 -9.71
N PRO A 200 6.09 2.11 -10.88
CA PRO A 200 5.93 3.09 -11.96
C PRO A 200 5.00 4.26 -11.63
N TRP A 201 4.17 4.14 -10.58
CA TRP A 201 3.13 5.12 -10.24
C TRP A 201 3.50 6.00 -9.04
N SER A 202 4.19 5.42 -8.05
CA SER A 202 4.47 6.05 -6.76
C SER A 202 5.91 5.86 -6.30
N GLY A 203 6.75 5.23 -7.14
CA GLY A 203 8.14 4.93 -6.87
C GLY A 203 9.07 6.08 -7.23
N TYR A 204 10.36 5.82 -7.12
CA TYR A 204 11.42 6.78 -7.40
C TYR A 204 11.51 7.06 -8.90
N THR A 205 11.56 8.34 -9.27
CA THR A 205 11.72 8.79 -10.65
C THR A 205 13.00 9.59 -10.81
N SER A 206 13.92 9.09 -11.65
CA SER A 206 15.21 9.74 -11.93
C SER A 206 15.10 11.12 -12.58
N ALA A 207 13.93 11.48 -13.11
CA ALA A 207 13.69 12.77 -13.77
C ALA A 207 13.92 13.95 -12.81
N ASP A 208 13.70 13.76 -11.50
CA ASP A 208 13.77 14.83 -10.51
C ASP A 208 14.83 14.59 -9.42
N GLU A 209 15.34 13.37 -9.24
CA GLU A 209 16.04 12.97 -8.00
C GLU A 209 17.43 12.32 -8.19
N GLY A 210 17.90 12.08 -9.43
CA GLY A 210 19.26 11.56 -9.69
C GLY A 210 19.35 10.09 -10.16
N GLU A 211 20.51 9.46 -9.91
CA GLU A 211 20.84 8.10 -10.37
C GLU A 211 20.18 7.01 -9.50
N HIS A 212 19.79 5.89 -10.11
CA HIS A 212 19.30 4.71 -9.40
C HIS A 212 20.47 3.98 -8.71
N ASN A 213 20.76 4.36 -7.48
CA ASN A 213 21.84 3.80 -6.67
C ASN A 213 21.41 3.55 -5.22
N GLN A 214 22.29 2.91 -4.44
CA GLN A 214 22.04 2.59 -3.04
C GLN A 214 21.61 3.80 -2.20
N GLU A 215 22.23 4.96 -2.40
CA GLU A 215 21.90 6.17 -1.65
C GLU A 215 20.47 6.63 -1.96
N SER A 216 20.11 6.72 -3.25
CA SER A 216 18.75 7.09 -3.69
C SER A 216 17.67 6.17 -3.14
N LEU A 217 17.93 4.85 -3.10
CA LEU A 217 17.01 3.85 -2.54
C LEU A 217 16.72 4.13 -1.07
N ASN A 218 17.79 4.34 -0.29
CA ASN A 218 17.65 4.52 1.15
C ASN A 218 16.99 5.86 1.48
N ILE A 219 17.39 6.95 0.83
CA ILE A 219 16.76 8.26 1.03
C ILE A 219 15.25 8.19 0.71
N PHE A 220 14.90 7.61 -0.45
CA PHE A 220 13.49 7.46 -0.85
C PHE A 220 12.68 6.66 0.18
N LEU A 221 13.18 5.49 0.58
CA LEU A 221 12.47 4.62 1.52
C LEU A 221 12.37 5.26 2.90
N GLN A 222 13.45 5.84 3.42
CA GLN A 222 13.44 6.52 4.72
C GLN A 222 12.43 7.66 4.75
N GLN A 223 12.40 8.51 3.72
CA GLN A 223 11.44 9.62 3.65
C GLN A 223 9.99 9.11 3.64
N LYS A 224 9.69 8.09 2.83
CA LYS A 224 8.36 7.47 2.77
C LYS A 224 7.95 6.84 4.10
N LEU A 225 8.82 6.05 4.70
CA LEU A 225 8.56 5.35 5.96
C LEU A 225 8.38 6.32 7.13
N LEU A 226 9.21 7.36 7.22
CA LEU A 226 9.08 8.43 8.23
C LEU A 226 7.80 9.25 8.01
N GLN A 227 7.42 9.52 6.76
CA GLN A 227 6.15 10.19 6.46
C GLN A 227 4.97 9.31 6.88
N TYR A 228 5.02 8.01 6.61
CA TYR A 228 3.98 7.07 7.01
C TYR A 228 3.84 6.96 8.54
N GLN A 229 4.95 6.97 9.29
CA GLN A 229 4.89 7.00 10.75
C GLN A 229 4.18 8.25 11.28
N LYS A 230 4.31 9.39 10.58
CA LYS A 230 3.61 10.63 10.94
C LYS A 230 2.14 10.61 10.52
N ASP A 231 1.85 10.08 9.34
CA ASP A 231 0.51 10.02 8.75
C ASP A 231 0.30 8.69 7.98
N PRO A 232 -0.30 7.67 8.63
CA PRO A 232 -0.38 6.31 8.10
C PRO A 232 -1.53 6.13 7.10
N VAL A 233 -1.59 7.01 6.10
CA VAL A 233 -2.62 7.01 5.04
C VAL A 233 -2.20 6.26 3.78
N ASP A 234 -0.90 6.02 3.59
CA ASP A 234 -0.38 5.31 2.41
C ASP A 234 -0.56 3.80 2.56
N LEU A 235 -1.54 3.24 1.84
CA LEU A 235 -1.84 1.81 1.84
C LEU A 235 -0.71 0.96 1.25
N HIS A 236 0.21 1.55 0.46
CA HIS A 236 1.37 0.83 -0.06
C HIS A 236 2.37 0.47 1.05
N LEU A 237 2.40 1.25 2.13
CA LEU A 237 3.29 1.07 3.28
C LEU A 237 2.59 0.39 4.47
N LEU A 238 1.27 0.20 4.39
CA LEU A 238 0.51 -0.54 5.39
C LEU A 238 1.08 -1.96 5.56
N PRO A 239 1.34 -2.44 6.79
CA PRO A 239 1.71 -3.82 7.06
C PRO A 239 0.74 -4.81 6.42
N GLN A 240 1.27 -5.90 5.89
CA GLN A 240 0.49 -6.93 5.22
C GLN A 240 -0.38 -7.70 6.21
N SER A 241 0.08 -7.83 7.46
CA SER A 241 -0.69 -8.36 8.60
C SER A 241 -2.06 -7.72 8.71
N HIS A 242 -2.19 -6.42 8.43
CA HIS A 242 -3.47 -5.70 8.50
C HIS A 242 -4.46 -6.11 7.41
N PHE A 243 -4.01 -6.71 6.31
CA PHE A 243 -4.87 -7.28 5.28
C PHE A 243 -5.30 -8.70 5.63
N ILE A 244 -4.43 -9.46 6.31
CA ILE A 244 -4.66 -10.85 6.69
C ILE A 244 -5.51 -10.95 7.95
N PHE A 245 -5.29 -10.05 8.90
CA PHE A 245 -5.92 -10.03 10.20
C PHE A 245 -6.68 -8.72 10.41
N GLY A 246 -7.82 -8.81 11.09
CA GLY A 246 -8.55 -7.63 11.50
C GLY A 246 -9.79 -7.96 12.32
N SER A 247 -10.40 -6.94 12.89
CA SER A 247 -11.67 -7.10 13.60
C SER A 247 -12.84 -6.90 12.63
N LEU A 248 -13.79 -7.85 12.62
CA LEU A 248 -14.99 -7.79 11.78
C LEU A 248 -16.02 -6.77 12.29
N THR A 249 -15.94 -6.43 13.57
CA THR A 249 -16.73 -5.37 14.21
C THR A 249 -15.79 -4.30 14.76
N LYS A 250 -16.31 -3.18 15.26
CA LYS A 250 -15.46 -2.09 15.76
C LYS A 250 -14.79 -2.44 17.10
N GLU A 251 -15.42 -3.30 17.90
CA GLU A 251 -14.96 -3.71 19.23
C GLU A 251 -14.66 -5.22 19.34
N GLY A 252 -14.75 -5.96 18.24
CA GLY A 252 -14.57 -7.42 18.22
C GLY A 252 -13.10 -7.86 18.30
N PRO A 253 -12.86 -9.17 18.53
CA PRO A 253 -11.52 -9.72 18.51
C PRO A 253 -10.88 -9.59 17.11
N ILE A 254 -9.55 -9.52 17.09
CA ILE A 254 -8.77 -9.66 15.86
C ILE A 254 -8.82 -11.13 15.43
N VAL A 255 -9.23 -11.36 14.18
CA VAL A 255 -9.30 -12.69 13.57
C VAL A 255 -8.57 -12.68 12.23
N GLN A 256 -8.17 -13.85 11.75
CA GLN A 256 -7.71 -14.01 10.36
C GLN A 256 -8.93 -13.87 9.44
N VAL A 257 -8.93 -12.85 8.58
CA VAL A 257 -10.01 -12.56 7.62
C VAL A 257 -9.73 -13.11 6.24
N VAL A 258 -8.48 -13.50 5.94
CA VAL A 258 -8.07 -14.11 4.67
C VAL A 258 -7.91 -15.62 4.84
N ASP A 259 -8.62 -16.42 4.03
CA ASP A 259 -8.62 -17.89 4.13
C ASP A 259 -7.32 -18.53 3.65
N HIS A 260 -6.75 -18.02 2.56
CA HIS A 260 -5.57 -18.57 1.91
C HIS A 260 -4.47 -17.51 1.81
N VAL A 261 -3.38 -17.70 2.56
CA VAL A 261 -2.23 -16.78 2.54
C VAL A 261 -1.10 -17.43 1.75
N LEU A 262 -0.77 -16.86 0.59
CA LEU A 262 0.28 -17.36 -0.29
C LEU A 262 1.55 -16.51 -0.16
N PHE A 263 2.70 -17.16 -0.11
CA PHE A 263 3.99 -16.49 -0.05
C PHE A 263 4.54 -16.22 -1.45
N PHE A 264 4.89 -14.97 -1.73
CA PHE A 264 5.43 -14.51 -3.00
C PHE A 264 6.67 -15.28 -3.43
N GLU A 265 7.49 -15.69 -2.46
CA GLU A 265 8.73 -16.44 -2.68
C GLU A 265 8.49 -17.79 -3.36
N ASN A 266 7.27 -18.33 -3.26
CA ASN A 266 6.83 -19.58 -3.89
C ASN A 266 5.56 -19.36 -4.73
N LEU A 267 5.41 -18.16 -5.32
CA LEU A 267 4.15 -17.71 -5.91
C LEU A 267 3.59 -18.67 -6.95
N THR A 268 4.42 -19.11 -7.90
CA THR A 268 3.96 -19.93 -9.04
C THR A 268 3.38 -21.26 -8.59
N SER A 269 4.05 -22.00 -7.70
CA SER A 269 3.55 -23.28 -7.19
C SER A 269 2.32 -23.07 -6.29
N HIS A 270 2.38 -22.11 -5.37
CA HIS A 270 1.29 -21.83 -4.44
C HIS A 270 -0.01 -21.41 -5.14
N VAL A 271 0.10 -20.56 -6.16
CA VAL A 271 -1.07 -20.13 -6.95
C VAL A 271 -1.62 -21.27 -7.78
N HIS A 272 -0.75 -22.07 -8.41
CA HIS A 272 -1.17 -23.24 -9.17
C HIS A 272 -1.96 -24.23 -8.31
N GLU A 273 -1.43 -24.57 -7.13
CA GLU A 273 -2.11 -25.46 -6.17
C GLU A 273 -3.46 -24.90 -5.73
N LEU A 274 -3.52 -23.61 -5.37
CA LEU A 274 -4.77 -22.98 -4.95
C LEU A 274 -5.81 -22.96 -6.08
N PHE A 275 -5.42 -22.55 -7.28
CA PHE A 275 -6.34 -22.46 -8.42
C PHE A 275 -6.84 -23.84 -8.85
N GLN A 276 -5.99 -24.86 -8.82
CA GLN A 276 -6.40 -26.24 -9.02
C GLN A 276 -7.44 -26.69 -7.98
N ALA A 277 -7.24 -26.36 -6.70
CA ALA A 277 -8.20 -26.70 -5.64
C ALA A 277 -9.59 -26.06 -5.86
N TYR A 278 -9.65 -24.92 -6.54
CA TYR A 278 -10.89 -24.22 -6.89
C TYR A 278 -11.40 -24.48 -8.32
N ASP A 279 -10.79 -25.43 -9.04
CA ASP A 279 -11.12 -25.76 -10.44
C ASP A 279 -11.05 -24.53 -11.38
N LEU A 280 -10.02 -23.70 -11.17
CA LEU A 280 -9.74 -22.49 -11.96
C LEU A 280 -8.59 -22.74 -12.93
N ASP A 281 -8.87 -22.70 -14.23
CA ASP A 281 -7.86 -22.80 -15.29
C ASP A 281 -7.17 -21.44 -15.55
N ILE A 282 -6.49 -20.92 -14.52
CA ILE A 282 -5.74 -19.66 -14.60
C ILE A 282 -4.25 -19.96 -14.61
N ALA A 283 -3.60 -19.75 -15.75
CA ALA A 283 -2.15 -19.77 -15.84
C ALA A 283 -1.57 -18.40 -15.50
N LEU A 284 -0.63 -18.37 -14.55
CA LEU A 284 0.27 -17.22 -14.42
C LEU A 284 1.27 -17.29 -15.55
N GLU A 285 0.95 -16.64 -16.65
CA GLU A 285 1.97 -16.32 -17.64
C GLU A 285 3.13 -15.62 -16.92
N HIS A 286 4.35 -15.92 -17.32
CA HIS A 286 5.46 -15.01 -17.08
C HIS A 286 5.13 -13.73 -17.84
N VAL A 287 4.33 -12.86 -17.22
CA VAL A 287 4.12 -11.51 -17.68
C VAL A 287 5.45 -10.83 -17.42
N ASN A 288 6.40 -11.05 -18.33
CA ASN A 288 7.58 -10.24 -18.45
C ASN A 288 7.06 -8.82 -18.52
N ALA A 289 7.19 -8.09 -17.41
CA ALA A 289 6.71 -6.73 -17.24
C ALA A 289 7.38 -5.82 -18.28
N GLY A 290 6.82 -5.80 -19.50
CA GLY A 290 7.30 -5.03 -20.64
C GLY A 290 8.11 -5.81 -21.68
N THR A 291 7.61 -6.90 -22.26
CA THR A 291 8.10 -7.35 -23.59
C THR A 291 7.81 -6.32 -24.70
N ASP A 292 6.91 -5.37 -24.46
CA ASP A 292 6.65 -4.24 -25.36
C ASP A 292 7.37 -2.94 -24.96
N LYS A 293 8.36 -3.02 -24.04
CA LYS A 293 9.27 -1.91 -23.82
C LYS A 293 10.45 -2.08 -24.78
N THR A 294 10.49 -1.22 -25.80
CA THR A 294 11.61 -1.01 -26.73
C THR A 294 12.96 -1.38 -26.11
N GLN A 295 13.80 -2.09 -26.87
CA GLN A 295 15.14 -2.56 -26.48
C GLN A 295 15.97 -1.52 -25.69
N GLN A 296 15.73 -0.22 -25.89
CA GLN A 296 16.34 0.88 -25.12
C GLN A 296 16.06 0.84 -23.60
N ASN A 297 14.84 0.52 -23.16
CA ASN A 297 14.53 0.43 -21.72
C ASN A 297 15.15 -0.81 -21.07
N GLN A 298 15.35 -1.88 -21.84
CA GLN A 298 16.10 -3.06 -21.38
C GLN A 298 17.60 -2.75 -21.30
N GLN A 299 18.17 -2.02 -22.26
CA GLN A 299 19.58 -1.60 -22.20
C GLN A 299 19.87 -0.65 -21.03
N GLN A 300 18.94 0.26 -20.69
CA GLN A 300 19.11 1.14 -19.54
C GLN A 300 19.00 0.37 -18.21
N ARG A 301 18.10 -0.62 -18.13
CA ARG A 301 18.04 -1.58 -17.00
C ARG A 301 19.26 -2.50 -16.91
N GLN A 302 19.92 -2.81 -18.02
CA GLN A 302 21.17 -3.59 -18.02
C GLN A 302 22.38 -2.78 -17.56
N ARG A 303 22.33 -1.44 -17.63
CA ARG A 303 23.45 -0.57 -17.18
C ARG A 303 23.46 -0.30 -15.68
N SER A 304 22.30 -0.27 -15.02
CA SER A 304 22.20 -0.12 -13.56
C SER A 304 21.91 -1.48 -12.90
N ARG A 305 22.78 -1.94 -12.01
CA ARG A 305 22.51 -3.14 -11.19
C ARG A 305 21.16 -2.99 -10.48
N ARG A 306 20.28 -3.99 -10.59
CA ARG A 306 19.04 -4.01 -9.82
C ARG A 306 19.37 -4.10 -8.34
N MET A 307 18.89 -3.13 -7.57
CA MET A 307 19.10 -3.11 -6.13
C MET A 307 18.31 -4.22 -5.43
N GLY A 308 18.93 -4.82 -4.42
CA GLY A 308 18.38 -5.86 -3.56
C GLY A 308 18.47 -5.48 -2.09
N VAL A 309 18.15 -6.44 -1.22
CA VAL A 309 18.15 -6.23 0.24
C VAL A 309 19.52 -5.80 0.77
N GLY A 310 20.61 -6.28 0.14
CA GLY A 310 21.97 -5.88 0.47
C GLY A 310 22.32 -4.41 0.15
N ASP A 311 21.47 -3.69 -0.57
CA ASP A 311 21.59 -2.26 -0.81
C ASP A 311 20.87 -1.41 0.25
N LEU A 312 20.18 -2.01 1.22
CA LEU A 312 19.54 -1.27 2.31
C LEU A 312 20.57 -0.88 3.37
N SER A 313 20.51 0.38 3.83
CA SER A 313 21.28 0.85 4.98
C SER A 313 20.68 0.31 6.28
N ASN A 314 21.47 0.34 7.35
CA ASN A 314 21.04 -0.10 8.66
C ASN A 314 19.82 0.69 9.16
N GLU A 315 19.83 2.00 8.94
CA GLU A 315 18.74 2.91 9.32
C GLU A 315 17.45 2.56 8.57
N THR A 316 17.55 2.24 7.28
CA THR A 316 16.38 1.81 6.49
C THR A 316 15.86 0.45 6.97
N ILE A 317 16.75 -0.49 7.30
CA ILE A 317 16.36 -1.80 7.86
C ILE A 317 15.64 -1.60 9.20
N GLU A 318 16.12 -0.70 10.06
CA GLU A 318 15.47 -0.38 11.34
C GLU A 318 14.06 0.17 11.15
N LEU A 319 13.86 1.11 10.23
CA LEU A 319 12.53 1.64 9.91
C LEU A 319 11.59 0.56 9.38
N ILE A 320 12.08 -0.33 8.51
CA ILE A 320 11.28 -1.45 8.00
C ILE A 320 10.92 -2.42 9.14
N ASN A 321 11.88 -2.75 10.00
CA ASN A 321 11.65 -3.60 11.18
C ASN A 321 10.61 -3.02 12.13
N GLU A 322 10.63 -1.71 12.31
CA GLU A 322 9.69 -1.02 13.19
C GLU A 322 8.28 -1.01 12.60
N ILE A 323 8.12 -0.51 11.37
CA ILE A 323 6.82 -0.31 10.73
C ILE A 323 6.17 -1.65 10.37
N HIS A 324 6.96 -2.62 9.89
CA HIS A 324 6.48 -3.94 9.47
C HIS A 324 6.70 -5.03 10.51
N ARG A 325 6.90 -4.67 11.79
CA ARG A 325 7.12 -5.63 12.89
C ARG A 325 6.11 -6.78 12.88
N GLU A 326 4.83 -6.44 12.73
CA GLU A 326 3.75 -7.42 12.73
C GLU A 326 3.82 -8.39 11.54
N ASP A 327 4.35 -7.96 10.38
CA ASP A 327 4.54 -8.87 9.24
C ASP A 327 5.56 -9.96 9.59
N PHE A 328 6.63 -9.61 10.30
CA PHE A 328 7.63 -10.58 10.77
C PHE A 328 7.06 -11.54 11.80
N GLU A 329 6.37 -10.99 12.81
CA GLU A 329 5.84 -11.77 13.93
C GLU A 329 4.69 -12.70 13.50
N THR A 330 3.76 -12.21 12.69
CA THR A 330 2.52 -12.95 12.37
C THR A 330 2.66 -13.80 11.12
N LEU A 331 3.36 -13.32 10.08
CA LEU A 331 3.51 -14.03 8.80
C LEU A 331 4.75 -14.94 8.78
N GLY A 332 5.53 -14.98 9.86
CA GLY A 332 6.69 -15.87 10.00
C GLY A 332 7.91 -15.44 9.18
N TYR A 333 7.98 -14.17 8.75
CA TYR A 333 9.19 -13.65 8.11
C TYR A 333 10.28 -13.40 9.15
N GLN A 334 11.53 -13.69 8.77
CA GLN A 334 12.69 -13.36 9.60
C GLN A 334 13.09 -11.89 9.41
N GLY A 335 13.13 -11.13 10.51
CA GLY A 335 13.73 -9.81 10.55
C GLY A 335 15.26 -9.88 10.50
N ILE A 336 15.87 -8.91 9.81
CA ILE A 336 17.32 -8.68 9.74
C ILE A 336 17.73 -7.84 10.93
N ASN A 337 18.79 -8.26 11.62
CA ASN A 337 19.48 -7.43 12.59
C ASN A 337 20.40 -6.44 11.84
N PRO A 338 20.14 -5.12 11.89
CA PRO A 338 20.92 -4.12 11.14
C PRO A 338 22.40 -4.11 11.53
N HIS A 339 22.76 -4.51 12.76
CA HIS A 339 24.14 -4.52 13.22
C HIS A 339 24.87 -5.84 12.97
N ASN A 340 24.18 -6.84 12.42
CA ASN A 340 24.74 -8.16 12.16
C ASN A 340 24.11 -8.77 10.91
N MET A 341 24.32 -8.12 9.76
CA MET A 341 23.93 -8.70 8.47
C MET A 341 24.79 -9.94 8.19
N PRO A 342 24.20 -11.13 8.06
CA PRO A 342 24.98 -12.33 7.79
C PRO A 342 25.69 -12.23 6.44
N GLN A 343 26.97 -12.62 6.38
CA GLN A 343 27.67 -12.80 5.10
C GLN A 343 26.86 -13.77 4.22
N GLY A 344 26.45 -13.32 3.03
CA GLY A 344 25.68 -14.12 2.06
C GLY A 344 24.21 -13.72 1.86
N TRP A 345 23.63 -12.90 2.74
CA TRP A 345 22.25 -12.39 2.55
C TRP A 345 22.09 -11.50 1.30
N GLN A 346 23.20 -11.01 0.74
CA GLN A 346 23.21 -10.25 -0.52
C GLN A 346 22.80 -11.08 -1.74
N GLU A 347 22.87 -12.41 -1.67
CA GLU A 347 22.59 -13.30 -2.81
C GLU A 347 21.22 -14.01 -2.71
N SER A 348 20.77 -14.38 -1.51
CA SER A 348 19.55 -15.18 -1.30
C SER A 348 18.24 -14.47 -1.68
N TYR A 349 18.24 -13.13 -1.71
CA TYR A 349 17.11 -12.32 -2.16
C TYR A 349 17.40 -11.54 -3.44
N ARG A 350 18.30 -12.03 -4.29
CA ARG A 350 18.27 -11.64 -5.71
C ARG A 350 16.97 -12.16 -6.28
N LEU A 351 15.93 -11.34 -6.14
CA LEU A 351 14.60 -11.57 -6.66
C LEU A 351 14.78 -11.93 -8.13
N GLU A 352 14.58 -13.20 -8.46
CA GLU A 352 14.48 -13.63 -9.84
C GLU A 352 13.50 -12.67 -10.48
N SER A 353 13.98 -12.04 -11.56
CA SER A 353 13.55 -10.73 -12.04
C SER A 353 12.13 -10.67 -12.59
N ILE A 354 11.31 -11.68 -12.31
CA ILE A 354 10.25 -12.15 -13.20
C ILE A 354 8.89 -11.53 -12.88
N TYR A 355 8.65 -11.00 -11.68
CA TYR A 355 7.28 -10.59 -11.28
C TYR A 355 7.08 -9.18 -10.71
N MET A 356 8.07 -8.29 -10.75
CA MET A 356 7.85 -6.92 -10.26
C MET A 356 7.35 -5.99 -11.36
N THR A 357 6.05 -5.68 -11.33
CA THR A 357 5.47 -4.43 -11.84
C THR A 357 5.31 -3.43 -10.71
#